data_AF-A0A397TK09-F1
#
_entry.id   AF-A0A397TK09-F1
#
_cell.length_a   1.000
_cell.length_b   1.000
_cell.length_c   1.000
_cell.angle_alpha   90.00
_cell.angle_beta   90.00
_cell.angle_gamma   90.00
#
_symmetry.space_group_name_H-M   'P 1'
#
loop_
_entity.id
_entity.type
_entity.pdbx_description
1 polymer ?
#
loop_
_entity_poly.entity_id
_entity_poly.type
_entity_poly.pdbx_seq_one_letter_code
_entity_poly.pdbx_strand_id
1 'polypeptide(L)'
;MPSSFTVTVMSRAREFSEDFFADNGKLMCHFCDHKKKEQQIKRRQPTIQTIIGASKTKKTIVYNLVDAFVIADISLEKVDKLQNWLHENCNEGGFISKSDTLRHEYLPKLFEDHIKQLKEYFCDKRVSIIIDETTDCRARSVVNILFSYNGVTKLVHIDYLRNVNNCTIGQLIIQILVQWEISFDMP
;
A
#
# COMPACT_ATOMS: atom_id res chain seq x y z
N MET A 1 -38.72 -17.51 -2.03
CA MET A 1 -38.07 -17.19 -0.74
C MET A 1 -37.64 -18.50 -0.10
N PRO A 2 -36.36 -18.70 0.26
CA PRO A 2 -35.96 -19.89 0.98
C PRO A 2 -36.37 -19.75 2.45
N SER A 3 -37.15 -20.71 2.93
CA SER A 3 -37.52 -20.86 4.34
C SER A 3 -36.25 -21.04 5.17
N SER A 4 -35.99 -20.12 6.10
CA SER A 4 -34.97 -20.30 7.12
C SER A 4 -35.38 -21.49 7.99
N PHE A 5 -34.74 -22.65 7.76
CA PHE A 5 -34.81 -23.75 8.71
C PHE A 5 -33.99 -23.34 9.93
N THR A 6 -34.67 -22.83 10.94
CA THR A 6 -34.03 -22.54 12.23
C THR A 6 -33.57 -23.87 12.82
N VAL A 7 -32.27 -24.13 12.75
CA VAL A 7 -31.67 -25.31 13.38
C VAL A 7 -31.84 -25.17 14.89
N THR A 8 -32.60 -26.08 15.48
CA THR A 8 -32.82 -26.14 16.93
C THR A 8 -31.92 -27.20 17.57
N VAL A 9 -31.71 -27.08 18.88
CA VAL A 9 -31.02 -28.10 19.69
C VAL A 9 -31.63 -29.49 19.47
N MET A 10 -32.95 -29.57 19.38
CA MET A 10 -33.66 -30.82 19.12
C MET A 10 -33.40 -31.39 17.73
N SER A 11 -33.26 -30.55 16.70
CA SER A 11 -32.91 -31.05 15.36
C SER A 11 -31.49 -31.61 15.31
N ARG A 12 -30.54 -31.03 16.05
CA ARG A 12 -29.16 -31.52 16.11
C ARG A 12 -29.01 -32.79 16.94
N ALA A 13 -29.71 -32.89 18.07
CA ALA A 13 -29.76 -34.13 18.85
C ALA A 13 -30.37 -35.30 18.04
N ARG A 14 -31.32 -35.01 17.14
CA ARG A 14 -31.88 -36.04 16.26
C ARG A 14 -30.95 -36.43 15.11
N GLU A 15 -30.24 -35.47 14.53
CA GLU A 15 -29.29 -35.68 13.43
C GLU A 15 -28.07 -36.50 13.88
N PHE A 16 -27.63 -36.31 15.13
CA PHE A 16 -26.44 -36.94 15.72
C PHE A 16 -26.78 -37.65 17.04
N SER A 17 -27.79 -38.51 17.01
CA SER A 17 -28.35 -39.14 18.22
C SER A 17 -27.41 -40.10 18.96
N GLU A 18 -26.39 -40.61 18.29
CA GLU A 18 -25.35 -41.46 18.89
C GLU A 18 -24.37 -40.64 19.76
N ASP A 19 -24.13 -39.37 19.38
CA ASP A 19 -23.10 -38.53 19.99
C ASP A 19 -23.66 -37.48 20.96
N PHE A 20 -24.92 -37.07 20.77
CA PHE A 20 -25.51 -35.94 21.47
C PHE A 20 -26.97 -36.16 21.90
N PHE A 21 -27.33 -35.61 23.06
CA PHE A 21 -28.70 -35.51 23.56
C PHE A 21 -29.06 -34.07 23.92
N ALA A 22 -30.35 -33.78 24.00
CA ALA A 22 -30.84 -32.47 24.44
C ALA A 22 -31.22 -32.54 25.92
N ASP A 23 -30.66 -31.64 26.74
CA ASP A 23 -31.07 -31.44 28.14
C ASP A 23 -31.24 -29.95 28.44
N ASN A 24 -32.37 -29.57 29.03
CA ASN A 24 -32.69 -28.19 29.43
C ASN A 24 -32.43 -27.14 28.32
N GLY A 25 -32.76 -27.49 27.06
CA GLY A 25 -32.55 -26.61 25.90
C GLY A 25 -31.09 -26.46 25.46
N LYS A 26 -30.21 -27.38 25.87
CA LYS A 26 -28.78 -27.41 25.51
C LYS A 26 -28.42 -28.76 24.91
N LEU A 27 -27.49 -28.74 23.94
CA LEU A 27 -26.97 -29.96 23.34
C LEU A 27 -25.81 -30.48 24.21
N MET A 28 -25.96 -31.69 24.73
CA MET A 28 -25.04 -32.37 25.62
C MET A 28 -24.40 -33.55 24.89
N CYS A 29 -23.12 -33.83 25.14
CA CYS A 29 -22.41 -34.94 24.51
C CYS A 29 -22.47 -36.18 25.41
N HIS A 30 -22.80 -37.34 24.84
CA HIS A 30 -22.90 -38.60 25.57
C HIS A 30 -21.58 -39.05 26.22
N PHE A 31 -20.44 -38.68 25.63
CA PHE A 31 -19.14 -39.25 26.00
C PHE A 31 -18.41 -38.49 27.11
N CYS A 32 -18.74 -37.21 27.34
CA CYS A 32 -17.90 -36.37 28.19
C CYS A 32 -18.63 -35.45 29.17
N ASP A 33 -19.97 -35.42 29.19
CA ASP A 33 -20.81 -34.57 30.07
C ASP A 33 -20.48 -33.06 30.07
N HIS A 34 -19.58 -32.61 29.19
CA HIS A 34 -19.20 -31.22 29.05
C HIS A 34 -20.17 -30.50 28.11
N LYS A 35 -20.72 -29.36 28.58
CA LYS A 35 -21.45 -28.41 27.75
C LYS A 35 -20.56 -27.96 26.59
N LYS A 36 -20.87 -28.35 25.36
CA LYS A 36 -20.46 -27.52 24.21
C LYS A 36 -21.24 -26.22 24.33
N LYS A 37 -20.58 -25.17 24.82
CA LYS A 37 -21.09 -23.81 24.63
C LYS A 37 -21.29 -23.67 23.12
N GLU A 38 -22.53 -23.53 22.67
CA GLU A 38 -22.79 -22.85 21.42
C GLU A 38 -21.98 -21.55 21.50
N GLN A 39 -20.87 -21.49 20.76
CA GLN A 39 -20.39 -20.20 20.31
C GLN A 39 -21.49 -19.70 19.39
N GLN A 40 -22.50 -19.07 19.97
CA GLN A 40 -23.14 -17.96 19.31
C GLN A 40 -21.97 -17.07 18.91
N ILE A 41 -21.62 -17.11 17.63
CA ILE A 41 -20.97 -16.00 16.96
C ILE A 41 -21.99 -14.88 17.10
N LYS A 42 -22.03 -14.25 18.28
CA LYS A 42 -22.61 -12.93 18.44
C LYS A 42 -21.74 -12.10 17.52
N ARG A 43 -22.22 -11.87 16.29
CA ARG A 43 -21.74 -10.79 15.43
C ARG A 43 -21.98 -9.52 16.24
N ARG A 44 -21.05 -9.20 17.16
CA ARG A 44 -20.97 -7.89 17.77
C ARG A 44 -20.78 -6.97 16.58
N GLN A 45 -21.79 -6.16 16.27
CA GLN A 45 -21.61 -5.13 15.27
C GLN A 45 -20.43 -4.28 15.74
N PRO A 46 -19.35 -4.18 14.95
CA PRO A 46 -18.24 -3.34 15.33
C PRO A 46 -18.74 -1.91 15.45
N THR A 47 -18.32 -1.22 16.51
CA THR A 47 -18.67 0.20 16.66
C THR A 47 -18.04 0.99 15.52
N ILE A 48 -18.62 2.13 15.17
CA ILE A 48 -18.07 3.05 14.15
C ILE A 48 -16.58 3.35 14.45
N GLN A 49 -16.23 3.52 15.73
CA GLN A 49 -14.84 3.75 16.16
C GLN A 49 -13.93 2.56 15.83
N THR A 50 -14.38 1.32 16.05
CA THR A 50 -13.62 0.11 15.71
C THR A 50 -13.38 0.01 14.20
N ILE A 51 -14.38 0.32 13.38
CA ILE A 51 -14.26 0.30 11.91
C ILE A 51 -13.26 1.36 11.42
N ILE A 52 -13.37 2.59 11.96
CA ILE A 52 -12.45 3.68 11.63
C ILE A 52 -11.02 3.32 12.05
N GLY A 53 -10.85 2.75 13.25
CA GLY A 53 -9.56 2.28 13.74
C GLY A 53 -8.93 1.26 12.80
N ALA A 54 -9.67 0.19 12.47
CA ALA A 54 -9.20 -0.85 11.55
C ALA A 54 -8.86 -0.29 10.14
N SER A 55 -9.65 0.67 9.64
CA SER A 55 -9.36 1.32 8.35
C SER A 55 -8.07 2.12 8.38
N LYS A 56 -7.80 2.86 9.47
CA LYS A 56 -6.54 3.58 9.65
C LYS A 56 -5.36 2.62 9.72
N THR A 57 -5.46 1.58 10.54
CA THR A 57 -4.41 0.55 10.68
C THR A 57 -4.09 -0.11 9.33
N LYS A 58 -5.12 -0.50 8.57
CA LYS A 58 -4.96 -1.03 7.20
C LYS A 58 -4.17 -0.06 6.31
N LYS A 59 -4.55 1.22 6.28
CA LYS A 59 -3.86 2.22 5.45
C LYS A 59 -2.38 2.36 5.83
N THR A 60 -2.08 2.42 7.13
CA THR A 60 -0.71 2.56 7.63
C THR A 60 0.16 1.36 7.24
N ILE A 61 -0.34 0.13 7.42
CA ILE A 61 0.43 -1.08 7.10
C ILE A 61 0.70 -1.19 5.60
N VAL A 62 -0.32 -0.91 4.78
CA VAL A 62 -0.16 -0.95 3.32
C VAL A 62 0.82 0.12 2.86
N TYR A 63 0.75 1.34 3.42
CA TYR A 63 1.68 2.42 3.09
C TYR A 63 3.13 2.05 3.48
N ASN A 64 3.36 1.56 4.70
CA ASN A 64 4.68 1.15 5.17
C ASN A 64 5.27 0.00 4.34
N LEU A 65 4.43 -0.94 3.89
CA LEU A 65 4.87 -2.03 3.01
C LEU A 65 5.35 -1.48 1.66
N VAL A 66 4.57 -0.59 1.03
CA VAL A 66 4.92 -0.01 -0.26
C VAL A 66 6.19 0.82 -0.13
N ASP A 67 6.32 1.63 0.94
CA ASP A 67 7.52 2.41 1.23
C ASP A 67 8.77 1.50 1.36
N ALA A 68 8.68 0.44 2.16
CA ALA A 68 9.77 -0.52 2.32
C ALA A 68 10.17 -1.20 1.00
N PHE A 69 9.18 -1.55 0.16
CA PHE A 69 9.43 -2.15 -1.15
C PHE A 69 10.14 -1.18 -2.09
N VAL A 70 9.72 0.10 -2.10
CA VAL A 70 10.34 1.15 -2.90
C VAL A 70 11.78 1.40 -2.45
N ILE A 71 12.02 1.52 -1.14
CA ILE A 71 13.36 1.74 -0.58
C ILE A 71 14.29 0.55 -0.88
N ALA A 72 13.76 -0.67 -0.85
CA ALA A 72 14.50 -1.89 -1.13
C ALA A 72 14.63 -2.23 -2.63
N ASP A 73 14.10 -1.39 -3.53
CA ASP A 73 14.03 -1.65 -4.98
C ASP A 73 13.38 -3.01 -5.33
N ILE A 74 12.31 -3.35 -4.62
CA ILE A 74 11.54 -4.58 -4.83
C ILE A 74 10.27 -4.24 -5.62
N SER A 75 10.09 -4.92 -6.76
CA SER A 75 8.92 -4.71 -7.59
C SER A 75 7.61 -5.14 -6.88
N LEU A 76 6.56 -4.31 -6.98
CA LEU A 76 5.30 -4.52 -6.26
C LEU A 76 4.57 -5.80 -6.68
N GLU A 77 4.82 -6.31 -7.90
CA GLU A 77 4.27 -7.58 -8.39
C GLU A 77 4.71 -8.78 -7.53
N LYS A 78 5.79 -8.64 -6.75
CA LYS A 78 6.22 -9.67 -5.80
C LYS A 78 5.22 -9.85 -4.66
N VAL A 79 4.49 -8.81 -4.27
CA VAL A 79 3.46 -8.90 -3.22
C VAL A 79 2.39 -9.92 -3.57
N ASP A 80 2.00 -10.01 -4.84
CA ASP A 80 0.96 -10.94 -5.29
C ASP A 80 1.35 -12.40 -5.03
N LYS A 81 2.65 -12.73 -5.11
CA LYS A 81 3.18 -14.06 -4.80
C LYS A 81 3.32 -14.33 -3.31
N LEU A 82 3.42 -13.27 -2.51
CA LEU A 82 3.55 -13.34 -1.06
C LEU A 82 2.21 -13.34 -0.33
N GLN A 83 1.09 -13.11 -1.03
CA GLN A 83 -0.25 -12.97 -0.43
C GLN A 83 -0.61 -14.09 0.56
N ASN A 84 -0.49 -15.36 0.17
CA ASN A 84 -0.81 -16.49 1.05
C ASN A 84 0.10 -16.50 2.29
N TRP A 85 1.41 -16.30 2.06
CA TRP A 85 2.38 -16.28 3.14
C TRP A 85 2.12 -15.13 4.13
N LEU A 86 1.83 -13.92 3.63
CA LEU A 86 1.49 -12.75 4.44
C LEU A 86 0.21 -12.99 5.23
N HIS A 87 -0.82 -13.55 4.59
CA HIS A 87 -2.08 -13.87 5.23
C HIS A 87 -1.92 -14.90 6.37
N GLU A 88 -1.06 -15.90 6.18
CA GLU A 88 -0.84 -16.98 7.17
C GLU A 88 0.12 -16.60 8.29
N ASN A 89 1.16 -15.81 7.99
CA ASN A 89 2.29 -15.60 8.88
C ASN A 89 2.35 -14.19 9.48
N CYS A 90 1.62 -13.22 8.92
CA CYS A 90 1.60 -11.84 9.43
C CYS A 90 0.23 -11.49 9.98
N ASN A 91 0.22 -10.98 11.21
CA ASN A 91 -0.95 -10.27 11.73
C ASN A 91 -1.30 -9.16 10.74
N GLU A 92 -2.57 -9.07 10.34
CA GLU A 92 -3.05 -8.04 9.41
C GLU A 92 -2.53 -8.16 7.97
N GLY A 93 -1.80 -9.24 7.64
CA GLY A 93 -1.30 -9.51 6.28
C GLY A 93 -2.43 -9.66 5.26
N GLY A 94 -3.61 -10.10 5.69
CA GLY A 94 -4.83 -10.12 4.86
C GLY A 94 -5.36 -8.73 4.46
N PHE A 95 -4.82 -7.63 5.00
CA PHE A 95 -5.15 -6.27 4.56
C PHE A 95 -4.33 -5.82 3.35
N ILE A 96 -3.21 -6.49 3.06
CA ILE A 96 -2.31 -6.14 1.97
C ILE A 96 -3.02 -6.39 0.64
N SER A 97 -3.17 -5.34 -0.15
CA SER A 97 -3.84 -5.41 -1.45
C SER A 97 -2.91 -5.93 -2.54
N LYS A 98 -3.47 -6.30 -3.69
CA LYS A 98 -2.69 -6.72 -4.86
C LYS A 98 -1.87 -5.57 -5.42
N SER A 99 -0.82 -5.92 -6.16
CA SER A 99 0.15 -4.99 -6.76
C SER A 99 -0.51 -3.85 -7.55
N ASP A 100 -1.58 -4.11 -8.30
CA ASP A 100 -2.29 -3.07 -9.06
C ASP A 100 -2.89 -1.99 -8.15
N THR A 101 -3.54 -2.37 -7.05
CA THR A 101 -4.07 -1.41 -6.07
C THR A 101 -2.94 -0.64 -5.41
N LEU A 102 -1.82 -1.31 -5.07
CA LEU A 102 -0.66 -0.64 -4.49
C LEU A 102 -0.08 0.42 -5.44
N ARG A 103 0.07 0.08 -6.73
CA ARG A 103 0.61 0.95 -7.77
C ARG A 103 -0.29 2.15 -8.05
N HIS A 104 -1.61 1.98 -8.01
CA HIS A 104 -2.54 3.05 -8.35
C HIS A 104 -2.95 3.93 -7.17
N GLU A 105 -3.09 3.37 -5.96
CA GLU A 105 -3.63 4.12 -4.82
C GLU A 105 -2.57 4.61 -3.81
N TYR A 106 -1.46 3.89 -3.67
CA TYR A 106 -0.48 4.13 -2.59
C TYR A 106 0.84 4.68 -3.12
N LEU A 107 1.38 4.10 -4.19
CA LEU A 107 2.65 4.54 -4.79
C LEU A 107 2.65 6.02 -5.23
N PRO A 108 1.59 6.57 -5.86
CA PRO A 108 1.59 7.98 -6.26
C PRO A 108 1.63 8.91 -5.05
N LYS A 109 0.99 8.56 -3.94
CA LYS A 109 1.00 9.36 -2.71
C LYS A 109 2.38 9.37 -2.07
N LEU A 110 3.04 8.21 -2.00
CA LEU A 110 4.43 8.11 -1.54
C LEU A 110 5.37 8.96 -2.40
N PHE A 111 5.17 8.92 -3.72
CA PHE A 111 5.93 9.75 -4.65
C PHE A 111 5.70 11.24 -4.40
N GLU A 112 4.45 11.68 -4.27
CA GLU A 112 4.09 13.08 -3.96
C GLU A 112 4.68 13.55 -2.63
N ASP A 113 4.60 12.71 -1.59
CA ASP A 113 5.19 12.99 -0.27
C ASP A 113 6.71 13.15 -0.37
N HIS A 114 7.39 12.29 -1.15
CA HIS A 114 8.83 12.37 -1.37
C HIS A 114 9.21 13.61 -2.20
N ILE A 115 8.44 13.96 -3.23
CA ILE A 115 8.64 15.20 -4.00
C ILE A 115 8.48 16.43 -3.09
N LYS A 116 7.49 16.43 -2.20
CA LYS A 116 7.28 17.52 -1.24
C LYS A 116 8.49 17.66 -0.30
N GLN A 117 9.00 16.55 0.23
CA GLN A 117 10.21 16.56 1.07
C GLN A 117 11.43 17.12 0.31
N LEU A 118 11.60 16.76 -0.97
CA LEU A 118 12.68 17.30 -1.79
C LEU A 118 12.49 18.81 -2.07
N LYS A 119 11.27 19.26 -2.35
CA LYS A 119 10.97 20.70 -2.50
C LYS A 119 11.31 21.46 -1.22
N GLU A 120 10.89 20.98 -0.07
CA GLU A 120 11.22 21.57 1.24
C GLU A 120 12.74 21.58 1.49
N TYR A 121 13.45 20.53 1.08
CA TYR A 121 14.91 20.43 1.20
C TYR A 121 15.65 21.47 0.37
N PHE A 122 15.18 21.76 -0.86
CA PHE A 122 15.81 22.71 -1.78
C PHE A 122 15.25 24.14 -1.69
N CYS A 123 14.16 24.35 -0.95
CA CYS A 123 13.51 25.65 -0.79
C CYS A 123 14.48 26.72 -0.25
N ASP A 124 14.54 27.86 -0.93
CA ASP A 124 15.42 28.99 -0.66
C ASP A 124 16.92 28.63 -0.55
N LYS A 125 17.35 27.53 -1.19
CA LYS A 125 18.76 27.12 -1.23
C LYS A 125 19.41 27.49 -2.54
N ARG A 126 20.72 27.79 -2.47
CA ARG A 126 21.57 27.85 -3.66
C ARG A 126 21.89 26.41 -4.09
N VAL A 127 21.22 25.95 -5.14
CA VAL A 127 21.40 24.62 -5.71
C VAL A 127 22.33 24.68 -6.92
N SER A 128 23.20 23.69 -7.05
CA SER A 128 23.89 23.43 -8.32
C SER A 128 23.05 22.46 -9.15
N ILE A 129 22.89 22.78 -10.43
CA ILE A 129 22.12 21.95 -11.36
C ILE A 129 23.12 21.17 -12.21
N ILE A 130 23.00 19.85 -12.19
CA ILE A 130 23.78 18.94 -13.01
C ILE A 130 22.84 18.36 -14.05
N ILE A 131 23.24 18.46 -15.32
CA ILE A 131 22.48 17.95 -16.45
C ILE A 131 23.35 16.93 -17.15
N ASP A 132 22.84 15.72 -17.28
CA ASP A 132 23.55 14.60 -17.88
C ASP A 132 22.67 13.96 -18.96
N GLU A 133 23.13 14.03 -20.21
CA GLU A 133 22.51 13.33 -21.33
C GLU A 133 23.10 11.91 -21.43
N THR A 134 22.24 10.90 -21.35
CA THR A 134 22.57 9.51 -21.58
C THR A 134 21.70 8.92 -22.69
N THR A 135 21.97 7.67 -23.07
CA THR A 135 21.19 6.94 -24.08
C THR A 135 20.69 5.64 -23.48
N ASP A 136 19.39 5.38 -23.59
CA ASP A 136 18.81 4.13 -23.08
C ASP A 136 19.05 2.93 -24.01
N CYS A 137 18.62 1.74 -23.58
CA CYS A 137 18.73 0.51 -24.37
C CYS A 137 17.92 0.51 -25.69
N ARG A 138 17.10 1.54 -25.92
CA ARG A 138 16.31 1.75 -27.14
C ARG A 138 16.84 2.91 -27.99
N ALA A 139 18.07 3.36 -27.73
CA ALA A 139 18.71 4.47 -28.42
C ALA A 139 17.95 5.81 -28.31
N ARG A 140 17.19 6.01 -27.23
CA ARG A 140 16.53 7.29 -26.94
C ARG A 140 17.45 8.13 -26.06
N SER A 141 17.55 9.43 -26.37
CA SER A 141 18.21 10.39 -25.48
C SER A 141 17.42 10.52 -24.19
N VAL A 142 18.11 10.38 -23.06
CA VAL A 142 17.59 10.52 -21.71
C VAL A 142 18.35 11.64 -21.02
N VAL A 143 17.64 12.69 -20.60
CA VAL A 143 18.23 13.81 -19.89
C VAL A 143 17.92 13.66 -18.42
N ASN A 144 18.96 13.47 -17.62
CA ASN A 144 18.89 13.41 -16.17
C ASN A 144 19.22 14.78 -15.60
N ILE A 145 18.33 15.31 -14.77
CA ILE A 145 18.55 16.57 -14.06
C ILE A 145 18.66 16.27 -12.58
N LEU A 146 19.79 16.66 -12.01
CA LEU A 146 20.10 16.48 -10.60
C LEU A 146 20.31 17.83 -9.94
N PHE A 147 19.82 17.97 -8.72
CA PHE A 147 20.15 19.09 -7.85
C PHE A 147 21.20 18.65 -6.83
N SER A 148 22.22 19.47 -6.66
CA SER A 148 23.27 19.28 -5.66
C SER A 148 23.28 20.43 -4.67
N TYR A 149 23.20 20.10 -3.39
CA TYR A 149 23.26 21.04 -2.26
C TYR A 149 23.96 20.38 -1.07
N ASN A 150 24.90 21.09 -0.45
CA ASN A 150 25.71 20.61 0.68
C ASN A 150 26.40 19.24 0.43
N GLY A 151 26.91 19.02 -0.78
CA GLY A 151 27.58 17.77 -1.15
C GLY A 151 26.65 16.57 -1.34
N VAL A 152 25.33 16.77 -1.24
CA VAL A 152 24.32 15.75 -1.52
C VAL A 152 23.67 16.05 -2.86
N THR A 153 23.71 15.06 -3.75
CA THR A 153 23.08 15.13 -5.06
C THR A 153 21.82 14.27 -5.08
N LYS A 154 20.72 14.82 -5.62
CA LYS A 154 19.44 14.13 -5.78
C LYS A 154 18.99 14.25 -7.23
N LEU A 155 18.53 13.13 -7.80
CA LEU A 155 17.85 13.12 -9.07
C LEU A 155 16.46 13.74 -8.91
N VAL A 156 16.18 14.80 -9.66
CA VAL A 156 14.92 15.56 -9.56
C VAL A 156 14.05 15.41 -10.79
N HIS A 157 14.65 15.13 -11.95
CA HIS A 157 13.89 14.92 -13.17
C HIS A 157 14.62 13.99 -14.14
N ILE A 158 13.86 13.21 -14.89
CA ILE A 158 14.32 12.45 -16.05
C ILE A 158 13.35 12.78 -17.18
N ASP A 159 13.89 13.21 -18.32
CA ASP A 159 13.10 13.43 -19.53
C ASP A 159 13.65 12.63 -20.73
N TYR A 160 12.75 12.23 -21.62
CA TYR A 160 13.07 11.53 -22.88
C TYR A 160 12.90 12.51 -24.04
N LEU A 161 13.95 13.28 -24.31
CA LEU A 161 13.92 14.27 -25.39
C LEU A 161 14.10 13.59 -26.75
N ARG A 162 13.27 13.99 -27.72
CA ARG A 162 13.43 13.55 -29.12
C ARG A 162 14.68 14.12 -29.77
N ASN A 163 15.01 15.37 -29.45
CA ASN A 163 16.18 16.08 -29.94
C ASN A 163 16.83 16.80 -28.75
N VAL A 164 18.12 16.57 -28.53
CA VAL A 164 18.89 17.26 -27.51
C VAL A 164 19.72 18.36 -28.18
N ASN A 165 19.35 19.61 -27.91
CA ASN A 165 20.07 20.80 -28.36
C ASN A 165 19.96 21.91 -27.31
N ASN A 166 20.65 23.01 -27.55
CA ASN A 166 20.68 24.16 -26.64
C ASN A 166 19.28 24.72 -26.35
N CYS A 167 18.37 24.72 -27.34
CA CYS A 167 17.00 25.22 -27.15
C CYS A 167 16.16 24.27 -26.29
N THR A 168 16.17 22.97 -26.58
CA THR A 168 15.36 21.98 -25.83
C THR A 168 15.84 21.83 -24.39
N ILE A 169 17.16 21.83 -24.18
CA ILE A 169 17.75 21.82 -22.84
C ILE A 169 17.44 23.12 -22.09
N GLY A 170 17.58 24.28 -22.73
CA GLY A 170 17.25 25.57 -22.10
C GLY A 170 15.79 25.65 -21.65
N GLN A 171 14.85 25.22 -22.51
CA GLN A 171 13.43 25.15 -22.17
C GLN A 171 13.16 24.19 -21.00
N LEU A 172 13.77 23.00 -21.02
CA LEU A 172 13.63 22.03 -19.95
C LEU A 172 14.14 22.57 -18.61
N ILE A 173 15.29 23.26 -18.59
CA ILE A 173 15.83 23.88 -17.37
C ILE A 173 14.85 24.88 -16.79
N ILE A 174 14.32 25.81 -17.60
CA ILE A 174 13.37 26.82 -17.13
C ILE A 174 12.10 26.16 -16.58
N GLN A 175 11.58 25.14 -17.27
CA GLN A 175 10.42 24.38 -16.81
C GLN A 175 10.67 23.74 -15.43
N ILE A 176 11.84 23.12 -15.24
CA ILE A 176 12.20 22.47 -13.98
C ILE A 176 12.38 23.50 -12.87
N LEU A 177 13.04 24.63 -13.12
CA LEU A 177 13.18 25.68 -12.12
C LEU A 177 11.82 26.22 -11.64
N VAL A 178 10.88 26.43 -12.56
CA VAL A 178 9.51 26.84 -12.23
C VAL A 178 8.77 25.75 -11.46
N GLN A 179 8.82 24.49 -11.91
CA GLN A 179 8.15 23.37 -11.27
C GLN A 179 8.65 23.12 -9.84
N TRP A 180 9.95 23.31 -9.62
CA TRP A 180 10.63 23.12 -8.34
C TRP A 180 10.69 24.37 -7.48
N GLU A 181 10.09 25.48 -7.94
CA GLU A 181 10.02 26.76 -7.21
C GLU A 181 11.42 27.28 -6.81
N ILE A 182 12.41 27.03 -7.65
CA ILE A 182 13.78 27.53 -7.45
C ILE A 182 13.83 28.95 -7.98
N SER A 183 14.25 29.90 -7.15
CA SER A 183 14.44 31.29 -7.57
C SER A 183 15.62 31.41 -8.54
N PHE A 184 15.41 32.13 -9.65
CA PHE A 184 16.45 32.49 -10.60
C PHE A 184 16.16 33.88 -11.18
N ASP A 185 17.23 34.60 -11.51
CA ASP A 185 17.13 35.85 -12.26
C ASP A 185 17.24 35.52 -13.75
N MET A 186 16.36 36.11 -14.56
CA MET A 186 16.54 36.08 -16.01
C MET A 186 17.63 37.09 -16.39
N PRO A 187 18.58 36.71 -17.25
CA PRO A 187 19.61 37.62 -17.75
C PRO A 187 19.04 38.76 -18.59
#